data_AF-A0A7S2NCT4-F1
#
_entry.id   AF-A0A7S2NCT4-F1
#
_cell.length_a   1.000
_cell.length_b   1.000
_cell.length_c   1.000
_cell.angle_alpha   90.00
_cell.angle_beta   90.00
_cell.angle_gamma   90.00
#
_symmetry.space_group_name_H-M   'P 1'
#
loop_
_entity.id
_entity.type
_entity.pdbx_description
1 polymer ?
#
loop_
_entity_poly.entity_id
_entity_poly.type
_entity_poly.pdbx_seq_one_letter_code
_entity_poly.pdbx_strand_id
1 'polypeptide(L)'
;EIDTHGTLHTQVWRSLEHSFNAIFLCELLVNAYARWFTLFWCDAWNIFDFVVVAVGCVSFFTELAGPLKLLRTLRAFRVFRLFRRVKSLNRILMMIISAIPGVFNTFVVMVISISIYS
;
A
#
# COMPACT_ATOMS: atom_id res chain seq x y z
N GLU A 1 -17.47 -35.31 -6.10
CA GLU A 1 -16.46 -35.08 -5.06
C GLU A 1 -16.13 -33.59 -5.03
N ILE A 2 -16.53 -32.88 -3.98
CA ILE A 2 -16.22 -31.46 -3.82
C ILE A 2 -15.03 -31.42 -2.85
N ASP A 3 -13.86 -31.00 -3.32
CA ASP A 3 -12.61 -30.98 -2.56
C ASP A 3 -12.74 -30.18 -1.25
N THR A 4 -12.98 -30.88 -0.14
CA THR A 4 -13.01 -30.32 1.22
C THR A 4 -11.67 -29.65 1.59
N HIS A 5 -10.56 -30.09 0.98
CA HIS A 5 -9.22 -29.52 1.17
C HIS A 5 -9.10 -28.04 0.70
N GLY A 6 -9.79 -27.62 -0.36
CA GLY A 6 -9.68 -26.23 -0.85
C GLY A 6 -10.31 -25.18 0.07
N THR A 7 -11.36 -25.57 0.79
CA THR A 7 -12.11 -24.68 1.69
C THR A 7 -11.34 -24.36 2.98
N LEU A 8 -10.60 -25.35 3.51
CA LEU A 8 -9.81 -25.21 4.74
C LEU A 8 -8.61 -24.27 4.54
N HIS A 9 -7.88 -24.43 3.44
CA HIS A 9 -6.79 -23.53 3.06
C HIS A 9 -7.26 -22.09 2.89
N THR A 10 -8.40 -21.88 2.25
CA THR A 10 -8.94 -20.52 2.01
C THR A 10 -9.38 -19.85 3.31
N GLN A 11 -9.94 -20.60 4.26
CA GLN A 11 -10.35 -20.07 5.57
C GLN A 11 -9.17 -19.73 6.45
N VAL A 12 -8.18 -20.64 6.53
CA VAL A 12 -6.94 -20.39 7.27
C VAL A 12 -6.27 -19.15 6.72
N TRP A 13 -6.16 -19.02 5.40
CA TRP A 13 -5.50 -17.88 4.78
C TRP A 13 -6.19 -16.55 5.07
N ARG A 14 -7.53 -16.54 5.03
CA ARG A 14 -8.33 -15.36 5.38
C ARG A 14 -8.19 -14.97 6.86
N SER A 15 -8.18 -15.95 7.76
CA SER A 15 -8.00 -15.72 9.20
C SER A 15 -6.63 -15.13 9.53
N LEU A 16 -5.60 -15.62 8.85
CA LEU A 16 -4.21 -15.20 9.00
C LEU A 16 -3.99 -13.77 8.49
N GLU A 17 -4.55 -13.44 7.31
CA GLU A 17 -4.55 -12.08 6.77
C GLU A 17 -5.24 -11.08 7.71
N HIS A 18 -6.35 -11.48 8.32
CA HIS A 18 -7.10 -10.64 9.24
C HIS A 18 -6.33 -10.38 10.54
N SER A 19 -5.79 -11.44 11.13
CA SER A 19 -4.98 -11.36 12.36
C SER A 19 -3.76 -10.46 12.18
N PHE A 20 -3.02 -10.61 11.07
CA PHE A 20 -1.90 -9.73 10.76
C PHE A 20 -2.34 -8.28 10.56
N ASN A 21 -3.45 -8.04 9.86
CA ASN A 21 -3.96 -6.68 9.66
C ASN A 21 -4.35 -6.01 10.98
N ALA A 22 -4.96 -6.75 11.91
CA ALA A 22 -5.34 -6.27 13.23
C ALA A 22 -4.10 -5.94 14.10
N ILE A 23 -3.09 -6.80 14.10
CA ILE A 23 -1.83 -6.55 14.82
C ILE A 23 -1.15 -5.29 14.27
N PHE A 24 -1.10 -5.13 12.94
CA PHE A 24 -0.55 -3.92 12.33
C PHE A 24 -1.36 -2.66 12.62
N LEU A 25 -2.69 -2.77 12.69
CA LEU A 25 -3.54 -1.66 13.12
C LEU A 25 -3.19 -1.24 14.54
N CYS A 26 -3.05 -2.19 15.47
CA CYS A 26 -2.67 -1.92 16.85
C CYS A 26 -1.27 -1.29 16.95
N GLU A 27 -0.28 -1.84 16.23
CA GLU A 27 1.09 -1.29 16.19
C GLU A 27 1.09 0.15 15.65
N LEU A 28 0.30 0.44 14.60
CA LEU A 28 0.14 1.78 14.05
C LEU A 28 -0.53 2.74 15.04
N LEU A 29 -1.62 2.33 15.69
CA LEU A 29 -2.35 3.15 16.66
C LEU A 29 -1.48 3.48 17.88
N VAL A 30 -0.70 2.52 18.37
CA VAL A 30 0.25 2.75 19.46
C VAL A 30 1.32 3.75 19.04
N ASN A 31 1.86 3.62 17.82
CA ASN A 31 2.87 4.54 17.30
C ASN A 31 2.29 5.95 17.02
N ALA A 32 1.02 6.03 16.62
CA ALA A 32 0.26 7.28 16.45
C ALA A 32 -0.01 7.98 17.79
N TYR A 33 -0.31 7.21 18.83
CA TYR A 33 -0.52 7.74 20.17
C TYR A 33 0.80 8.20 20.80
N ALA A 34 1.90 7.47 20.56
CA ALA A 34 3.23 7.81 21.06
C ALA A 34 3.82 9.06 20.37
N ARG A 35 3.55 9.24 19.07
CA ARG A 35 3.94 10.43 18.30
C ARG A 35 2.75 11.37 18.24
N TRP A 36 2.63 12.26 19.24
CA TRP A 36 1.64 13.34 19.34
C TRP A 36 1.09 13.78 17.97
N PHE A 37 -0.25 13.84 17.85
CA PHE A 37 -1.07 13.96 16.64
C PHE A 37 -0.58 14.94 15.56
N THR A 38 0.30 15.89 15.85
CA THR A 38 0.88 16.82 14.87
C THR A 38 2.08 16.25 14.09
N LEU A 39 2.95 15.45 14.72
CA LEU A 39 4.11 14.86 14.03
C LEU A 39 3.71 13.66 13.15
N PHE A 40 2.60 13.00 13.48
CA PHE A 40 2.06 11.86 12.74
C PHE A 40 1.65 12.22 11.31
N TRP A 41 1.09 13.42 11.09
CA TRP A 41 0.57 13.84 9.79
C TRP A 41 1.63 14.47 8.89
N CYS A 42 2.81 14.78 9.43
CA CYS A 42 3.93 15.29 8.65
C CYS A 42 4.69 14.16 7.93
N ASP A 43 4.64 12.94 8.49
CA ASP A 43 5.26 11.76 7.89
C ASP A 43 4.30 11.09 6.89
N ALA A 44 4.53 11.34 5.60
CA ALA A 44 3.75 10.77 4.49
C ALA A 44 3.67 9.24 4.55
N TRP A 45 4.69 8.57 5.10
CA TRP A 45 4.69 7.11 5.21
C TRP A 45 3.69 6.59 6.24
N ASN A 46 3.48 7.35 7.30
CA ASN A 46 2.58 6.95 8.39
C ASN A 46 1.11 7.13 7.98
N ILE A 47 0.82 8.22 7.27
CA ILE A 47 -0.47 8.45 6.59
C ILE A 47 -0.78 7.35 5.59
N PHE A 48 0.18 6.99 4.73
CA PHE A 48 -0.01 5.91 3.77
C PHE A 48 -0.38 4.59 4.45
N ASP A 49 0.29 4.28 5.56
CA ASP A 49 0.04 3.07 6.31
C ASP A 49 -1.36 3.05 6.95
N PHE A 50 -1.80 4.20 7.48
CA PHE A 50 -3.16 4.41 7.99
C PHE A 50 -4.22 4.17 6.92
N VAL A 51 -4.05 4.72 5.71
CA VAL A 51 -4.99 4.54 4.59
C VAL A 51 -5.12 3.06 4.20
N VAL A 52 -4.01 2.32 4.14
CA VAL A 52 -4.03 0.89 3.77
C VAL A 52 -4.78 0.06 4.81
N VAL A 53 -4.61 0.34 6.10
CA VAL A 53 -5.35 -0.36 7.16
C VAL A 53 -6.83 0.02 7.15
N ALA A 54 -7.16 1.30 6.95
CA ALA A 54 -8.54 1.77 6.84
C ALA A 54 -9.29 1.08 5.69
N VAL A 55 -8.64 0.97 4.52
CA VAL A 55 -9.15 0.21 3.37
C VAL A 55 -9.37 -1.27 3.70
N GLY A 56 -8.45 -1.88 4.44
CA GLY A 56 -8.58 -3.27 4.90
C GLY A 56 -9.79 -3.47 5.83
N CYS A 57 -10.06 -2.48 6.68
CA CYS A 57 -11.22 -2.45 7.58
C CYS A 57 -12.54 -2.31 6.80
N VAL A 58 -12.62 -1.35 5.87
CA VAL A 58 -13.80 -1.14 5.00
C VAL A 58 -14.09 -2.37 4.14
N SER A 59 -13.04 -3.06 3.66
CA SER A 59 -13.16 -4.29 2.89
C SER A 59 -13.76 -5.46 3.69
N PHE A 60 -13.79 -5.37 5.02
CA PHE A 60 -14.35 -6.38 5.92
C PHE A 60 -15.79 -6.05 6.30
N PHE A 61 -16.09 -4.78 6.58
CA PHE A 61 -17.42 -4.34 7.01
C PHE A 61 -18.47 -4.31 5.90
N THR A 62 -18.05 -4.27 4.63
CA THR A 62 -18.98 -4.19 3.50
C THR A 62 -18.78 -5.39 2.58
N GLU A 63 -19.86 -6.10 2.24
CA GLU A 63 -19.87 -6.97 1.06
C GLU A 63 -19.86 -6.03 -0.16
N LEU A 64 -18.65 -5.73 -0.65
CA LEU A 64 -18.42 -4.68 -1.64
C LEU A 64 -19.15 -4.96 -2.95
N ALA A 65 -20.34 -4.38 -3.11
CA ALA A 65 -21.06 -4.31 -4.38
C ALA A 65 -20.59 -3.09 -5.20
N GLY A 66 -20.44 -3.26 -6.52
CA GLY A 66 -20.09 -2.15 -7.42
C GLY A 66 -18.61 -1.71 -7.38
N PRO A 67 -18.31 -0.40 -7.59
CA PRO A 67 -16.94 0.16 -7.71
C PRO A 67 -16.04 -0.11 -6.50
N LEU A 68 -16.66 -0.39 -5.36
CA LEU A 68 -16.01 -0.79 -4.12
C LEU A 68 -15.14 -2.05 -4.31
N LYS A 69 -15.37 -2.89 -5.33
CA LYS A 69 -14.43 -3.98 -5.71
C LYS A 69 -12.97 -3.51 -5.89
N LEU A 70 -12.71 -2.25 -6.23
CA LEU A 70 -11.33 -1.74 -6.31
C LEU A 70 -10.60 -1.73 -4.96
N LEU A 71 -11.31 -1.65 -3.83
CA LEU A 71 -10.71 -1.77 -2.49
C LEU A 71 -10.04 -3.15 -2.30
N ARG A 72 -10.49 -4.17 -3.06
CA ARG A 72 -9.81 -5.46 -3.14
C ARG A 72 -8.45 -5.35 -3.84
N THR A 73 -8.34 -4.55 -4.89
CA THR A 73 -7.09 -4.31 -5.61
C THR A 73 -6.09 -3.54 -4.74
N LEU A 74 -6.58 -2.74 -3.79
CA LEU A 74 -5.74 -1.99 -2.86
C LEU A 74 -4.88 -2.90 -1.95
N ARG A 75 -5.17 -4.20 -1.87
CA ARG A 75 -4.30 -5.19 -1.20
C ARG A 75 -2.88 -5.20 -1.77
N ALA A 76 -2.71 -4.90 -3.06
CA ALA A 76 -1.40 -4.78 -3.71
C ALA A 76 -0.51 -3.72 -3.05
N PHE A 77 -1.09 -2.69 -2.42
CA PHE A 77 -0.35 -1.68 -1.68
C PHE A 77 0.31 -2.22 -0.40
N ARG A 78 -0.10 -3.39 0.11
CA ARG A 78 0.63 -4.07 1.20
C ARG A 78 2.05 -4.43 0.77
N VAL A 79 2.29 -4.71 -0.51
CA VAL A 79 3.64 -4.96 -1.04
C VAL A 79 4.50 -3.70 -0.91
N PHE A 80 3.94 -2.52 -1.15
CA PHE A 80 4.63 -1.24 -0.90
C PHE A 80 4.99 -1.04 0.57
N ARG A 81 4.14 -1.48 1.51
CA ARG A 81 4.50 -1.47 2.95
C ARG A 81 5.71 -2.36 3.24
N LEU A 82 5.81 -3.53 2.60
CA LEU A 82 6.97 -4.42 2.76
C LEU A 82 8.25 -3.73 2.31
N PHE A 83 8.18 -2.96 1.21
CA PHE A 83 9.32 -2.19 0.70
C PHE A 83 9.83 -1.17 1.72
N ARG A 84 8.93 -0.52 2.47
CA ARG A 84 9.31 0.40 3.55
C ARG A 84 9.96 -0.33 4.73
N ARG A 85 9.43 -1.48 5.15
CA ARG A 85 9.95 -2.23 6.31
C ARG A 85 11.32 -2.85 6.02
N VAL A 86 11.57 -3.24 4.77
CA VAL A 86 12.87 -3.77 4.33
C VAL A 86 13.81 -2.61 4.01
N LYS A 87 14.73 -2.29 4.92
CA LYS A 87 15.68 -1.16 4.78
C LYS A 87 16.45 -1.15 3.45
N SER A 88 16.82 -2.34 2.95
CA SER A 88 17.50 -2.49 1.65
C SER A 88 16.62 -2.02 0.48
N LEU A 89 15.33 -2.39 0.51
CA LEU A 89 14.39 -2.11 -0.56
C LEU A 89 13.91 -0.66 -0.52
N ASN A 90 13.70 -0.11 0.66
CA ASN A 90 13.42 1.31 0.84
C ASN A 90 14.55 2.18 0.27
N ARG A 91 15.82 1.79 0.49
CA ARG A 91 16.96 2.50 -0.10
C ARG A 91 16.87 2.53 -1.62
N ILE A 92 16.57 1.40 -2.26
CA ILE A 92 16.42 1.31 -3.73
C ILE A 92 15.29 2.23 -4.20
N LEU A 93 14.12 2.19 -3.55
CA LEU A 93 12.99 3.04 -3.90
C LEU A 93 13.33 4.54 -3.81
N MET A 94 14.05 4.95 -2.76
CA MET A 94 14.47 6.34 -2.62
C MET A 94 15.41 6.77 -3.75
N MET A 95 16.30 5.87 -4.21
CA MET A 95 17.15 6.16 -5.38
C MET A 95 16.32 6.31 -6.65
N ILE A 96 15.33 5.45 -6.86
CA ILE A 96 14.41 5.55 -8.00
C ILE A 96 13.68 6.89 -7.96
N ILE A 97 13.08 7.24 -6.83
CA ILE A 97 12.34 8.50 -6.66
C ILE A 97 13.24 9.71 -6.90
N SER A 98 14.48 9.67 -6.42
CA SER A 98 15.45 10.74 -6.66
C SER A 98 15.88 10.88 -8.13
N ALA A 99 15.79 9.80 -8.91
CA ALA A 99 16.12 9.82 -10.34
C ALA A 99 14.95 10.31 -11.22
N ILE A 100 13.70 10.13 -10.76
CA ILE A 100 12.48 10.58 -11.48
C ILE A 100 12.55 12.02 -11.97
N PRO A 101 12.93 13.04 -11.17
CA PRO A 101 12.96 14.44 -11.66
C PRO A 101 13.95 14.64 -12.82
N GLY A 102 15.10 13.95 -12.79
CA GLY A 102 16.08 14.00 -13.88
C GLY A 102 15.55 13.34 -15.16
N VAL A 103 14.93 12.15 -15.02
CA VAL A 103 14.30 11.45 -16.14
C VAL A 103 13.13 12.26 -16.71
N PHE A 104 12.35 12.92 -15.86
CA PHE A 104 11.22 13.74 -16.27
C PHE A 104 11.65 14.93 -17.13
N ASN A 105 12.75 15.59 -16.77
CA ASN A 105 13.29 16.68 -17.58
C ASN A 105 13.70 16.18 -18.99
N THR A 106 14.42 15.06 -19.08
CA THR A 106 14.78 14.44 -20.35
C THR A 106 13.56 14.01 -21.16
N PHE A 107 12.55 13.46 -20.49
CA PHE A 107 11.29 13.05 -21.11
C PHE A 107 10.56 14.25 -21.74
N VAL A 108 10.48 15.38 -21.03
CA VAL A 108 9.88 16.61 -21.56
C VAL A 108 10.61 17.10 -22.80
N VAL A 109 11.96 17.13 -22.80
CA VAL A 109 12.75 17.52 -23.97
C VAL A 109 12.48 16.58 -25.15
N MET A 110 12.43 15.26 -24.93
CA MET A 110 12.13 14.28 -25.97
C MET A 110 10.75 14.52 -26.60
N VAL A 111 9.74 14.80 -25.78
CA VAL A 111 8.37 15.09 -26.25
C VAL A 111 8.32 16.37 -27.09
N ILE A 112 9.02 17.43 -26.66
CA ILE A 112 9.11 18.69 -27.41
C ILE A 112 9.76 18.46 -28.78
N SER A 113 10.88 17.74 -28.82
CA SER A 113 11.57 17.43 -30.07
C SER A 113 10.67 16.68 -31.05
N ILE A 114 9.95 15.65 -30.60
CA ILE A 114 9.01 14.91 -31.45
C ILE A 114 7.89 15.83 -31.97
N SER A 115 7.38 16.72 -31.13
CA SER A 115 6.27 17.63 -31.48
C SER A 115 6.66 18.68 -32.52
N ILE A 116 7.96 19.02 -32.65
CA ILE A 116 8.45 19.95 -33.68
C ILE A 116 8.64 19.24 -35.04
N TYR A 117 9.01 17.96 -35.03
CA TYR A 117 9.28 17.19 -36.24
C TYR A 117 8.05 16.46 -36.82
N SER A 118 7.00 16.23 -36.02
CA SER A 118 5.65 15.83 -36.52
C SER A 118 4.90 17.01 -37.09
#